data_AF-A0A327VQ91-F1
#
_entry.id   AF-A0A327VQ91-F1
#
_cell.length_a   1.000
_cell.length_b   1.000
_cell.length_c   1.000
_cell.angle_alpha   90.00
_cell.angle_beta   90.00
_cell.angle_gamma   90.00
#
_symmetry.space_group_name_H-M   'P 1'
#
loop_
_entity.id
_entity.type
_entity.pdbx_description
1 polymer ?
#
loop_
_entity_poly.entity_id
_entity_poly.type
_entity_poly.pdbx_seq_one_letter_code
_entity_poly.pdbx_strand_id
1 'polypeptide(L)'
;MGQTKVEAAELKKAAGELAEIQVEFRRADNKADDVVRAAGTKLGKVGGWQTAAALGDFANRWNGQVKHLHRQMQSVAEKLKSSADDYTKREIEENANMRKIQEDFG
;
A
#
# COMPACT_ATOMS: atom_id res chain seq x y z
N MET A 1 11.77 1.78 30.86
CA MET A 1 10.44 2.11 30.30
C MET A 1 10.49 1.91 28.80
N GLY A 2 10.31 0.68 28.34
CA GLY A 2 10.31 0.34 26.92
C GLY A 2 9.02 -0.40 26.62
N GLN A 3 8.19 0.14 25.72
CA GLN A 3 7.15 -0.58 24.95
C GLN A 3 6.21 0.36 24.17
N THR A 4 6.22 1.68 24.38
CA THR A 4 5.45 2.63 23.55
C THR A 4 6.08 2.93 22.21
N LYS A 5 7.39 2.67 22.07
CA LYS A 5 8.16 2.66 20.82
C LYS A 5 7.93 1.34 20.05
N VAL A 6 6.82 1.18 19.35
CA VAL A 6 7.05 0.81 17.95
C VAL A 6 7.60 2.12 17.37
N GLU A 7 8.87 2.16 17.01
CA GLU A 7 9.49 3.46 16.72
C GLU A 7 8.70 4.10 15.58
N ALA A 8 8.29 5.36 15.71
CA ALA A 8 7.59 6.05 14.63
C ALA A 8 8.35 5.95 13.30
N ALA A 9 9.67 5.79 13.37
CA ALA A 9 10.56 5.42 12.26
C ALA A 9 10.22 4.06 11.63
N GLU A 10 9.99 3.01 12.41
CA GLU A 10 9.59 1.67 11.92
C GLU A 10 8.22 1.71 11.24
N LEU A 11 7.26 2.45 11.80
CA LEU A 11 5.93 2.64 11.18
C LEU A 11 6.03 3.40 9.85
N LYS A 12 6.85 4.45 9.79
CA LYS A 12 7.13 5.20 8.56
C LYS A 12 7.86 4.34 7.53
N LYS A 13 8.81 3.52 7.97
CA LYS A 13 9.53 2.57 7.12
C LYS A 13 8.59 1.54 6.51
N ALA A 14 7.75 0.89 7.33
CA ALA A 14 6.76 -0.07 6.86
C ALA A 14 5.75 0.54 5.88
N ALA A 15 5.32 1.79 6.12
CA ALA A 15 4.46 2.51 5.17
C ALA A 15 5.17 2.78 3.82
N GLY A 16 6.48 3.09 3.86
CA GLY A 16 7.31 3.25 2.66
C GLY A 16 7.48 1.95 1.87
N GLU A 17 7.82 0.86 2.54
CA GLU A 17 7.95 -0.48 1.94
C GLU A 17 6.64 -0.93 1.29
N LEU A 18 5.49 -0.68 1.94
CA LEU A 18 4.17 -0.95 1.34
C LEU A 18 3.93 -0.15 0.06
N ALA A 19 4.34 1.12 0.01
CA ALA A 19 4.22 1.95 -1.19
C ALA A 19 5.12 1.45 -2.32
N GLU A 20 6.33 0.97 -2.02
CA GLU A 20 7.24 0.37 -3.01
C GLU A 20 6.65 -0.92 -3.60
N ILE A 21 6.20 -1.84 -2.75
CA ILE A 21 5.54 -3.09 -3.16
C ILE A 21 4.31 -2.78 -4.04
N GLN A 22 3.53 -1.76 -3.69
CA GLN A 22 2.38 -1.33 -4.46
C GLN A 22 2.76 -0.89 -5.88
N VAL A 23 3.87 -0.17 -6.05
CA VAL A 23 4.37 0.24 -7.36
C VAL A 23 4.85 -0.95 -8.17
N GLU A 24 5.62 -1.86 -7.56
CA GLU A 24 6.10 -3.07 -8.22
C GLU A 24 4.97 -3.98 -8.67
N PHE A 25 4.00 -4.19 -7.78
CA PHE A 25 2.81 -4.98 -8.07
C PHE A 25 2.02 -4.39 -9.25
N ARG A 26 1.85 -3.07 -9.28
CA ARG A 26 1.18 -2.37 -10.40
C ARG A 26 1.93 -2.53 -11.71
N ARG A 27 3.27 -2.52 -11.69
CA ARG A 27 4.08 -2.75 -12.90
C ARG A 27 3.92 -4.19 -13.42
N ALA A 28 3.97 -5.17 -12.52
CA ALA A 28 3.77 -6.57 -12.86
C ALA A 28 2.36 -6.81 -13.43
N ASP A 29 1.34 -6.21 -12.82
CA ASP A 29 -0.04 -6.26 -13.27
C ASP A 29 -0.22 -5.68 -14.68
N ASN A 30 0.27 -4.46 -14.92
CA ASN A 30 0.18 -3.83 -16.25
C ASN A 30 0.82 -4.72 -17.33
N LYS A 31 1.99 -5.31 -17.03
CA LYS A 31 2.67 -6.23 -17.95
C LYS A 31 1.82 -7.48 -18.24
N ALA A 32 1.14 -8.02 -17.24
CA ALA A 32 0.24 -9.15 -17.42
C ALA A 32 -1.00 -8.79 -18.25
N ASP A 33 -1.64 -7.65 -17.98
CA ASP A 33 -2.79 -7.14 -18.76
C ASP A 33 -2.41 -6.93 -20.23
N ASP A 34 -1.26 -6.30 -20.51
CA ASP A 34 -0.76 -6.09 -21.87
C ASP A 34 -0.58 -7.41 -22.64
N VAL A 35 0.01 -8.42 -21.99
CA VAL A 35 0.22 -9.75 -22.59
C VAL A 35 -1.12 -10.45 -22.85
N VAL A 36 -2.05 -10.41 -21.89
CA VAL A 36 -3.36 -11.06 -22.01
C VAL A 36 -4.19 -10.42 -23.12
N ARG A 37 -4.20 -9.07 -23.21
CA ARG A 37 -4.90 -8.36 -24.29
C ARG A 37 -4.27 -8.60 -25.65
N ALA A 38 -2.94 -8.62 -25.74
CA ALA A 38 -2.25 -8.94 -26.99
C ALA A 38 -2.55 -10.37 -27.45
N ALA A 39 -2.59 -11.34 -26.54
CA ALA A 39 -2.98 -12.71 -26.82
C ALA A 39 -4.45 -12.81 -27.26
N GLY A 40 -5.38 -12.19 -26.53
CA GLY A 40 -6.80 -12.14 -26.88
C GLY A 40 -7.05 -11.52 -28.25
N THR A 41 -6.36 -10.43 -28.58
CA THR A 41 -6.44 -9.77 -29.90
C THR A 41 -5.93 -10.69 -31.01
N LYS A 42 -4.79 -11.36 -30.80
CA LYS A 42 -4.25 -12.33 -31.76
C LYS A 42 -5.23 -13.47 -31.99
N LEU A 43 -5.75 -14.08 -30.92
CA LEU A 43 -6.71 -15.18 -30.98
C LEU A 43 -8.04 -14.78 -31.64
N GLY A 44 -8.52 -13.56 -31.37
CA GLY A 44 -9.71 -12.99 -32.01
C GLY A 44 -9.55 -12.82 -33.53
N LYS A 45 -8.36 -12.46 -34.00
CA LYS A 45 -8.05 -12.34 -35.44
C LYS A 45 -7.98 -13.68 -36.17
N VAL A 46 -7.67 -14.77 -35.48
CA VAL A 46 -7.63 -16.13 -36.08
C VAL A 46 -9.01 -16.78 -36.13
N GLY A 47 -10.01 -16.21 -35.45
CA GLY A 47 -11.40 -16.68 -35.45
C GLY A 47 -11.64 -17.95 -34.62
N GLY A 48 -12.70 -17.95 -33.81
CA GLY A 48 -13.31 -19.19 -33.28
C GLY A 48 -12.83 -19.71 -31.92
N TRP A 49 -11.88 -19.08 -31.25
CA TRP A 49 -11.44 -19.55 -29.92
C TRP A 49 -12.26 -18.91 -28.81
N GLN A 50 -13.15 -19.68 -28.16
CA GLN A 50 -13.87 -19.28 -26.94
C GLN A 50 -12.92 -18.76 -25.85
N THR A 51 -11.65 -19.19 -25.89
CA THR A 51 -10.56 -18.76 -25.02
C THR A 51 -10.29 -17.25 -25.11
N ALA A 52 -10.58 -16.58 -26.23
CA ALA A 52 -10.40 -15.13 -26.35
C ALA A 52 -11.36 -14.34 -25.45
N ALA A 53 -12.62 -14.78 -25.35
CA ALA A 53 -13.61 -14.18 -24.42
C ALA A 53 -13.24 -14.47 -22.96
N ALA A 54 -12.84 -15.72 -22.66
CA ALA A 54 -12.40 -16.12 -21.33
C ALA A 54 -11.15 -15.33 -20.85
N LEU A 55 -10.23 -14.98 -21.75
CA LEU A 55 -9.08 -14.12 -21.45
C LEU A 55 -9.51 -12.69 -21.12
N GLY A 56 -10.51 -12.15 -21.82
CA GLY A 56 -11.08 -10.83 -21.51
C GLY A 56 -11.74 -10.81 -20.12
N ASP A 57 -12.55 -11.82 -19.81
CA ASP A 57 -13.20 -11.94 -18.49
C ASP A 57 -12.18 -12.13 -17.36
N PHE A 58 -11.13 -12.92 -17.62
CA PHE A 58 -10.02 -13.09 -16.68
C PHE A 58 -9.30 -11.77 -16.42
N ALA A 59 -8.94 -11.02 -17.46
CA ALA A 59 -8.31 -9.70 -17.34
C ALA A 59 -9.16 -8.74 -16.51
N ASN A 60 -10.48 -8.69 -16.75
CA ASN A 60 -11.40 -7.85 -16.00
C ASN A 60 -11.48 -8.22 -14.50
N ARG A 61 -11.61 -9.52 -14.19
CA ARG A 61 -11.64 -10.00 -12.80
C ARG A 61 -10.33 -9.72 -12.08
N TRP A 62 -9.21 -10.00 -12.75
CA TRP A 62 -7.87 -9.77 -12.23
C TRP A 62 -7.65 -8.28 -11.90
N ASN A 63 -7.97 -7.37 -12.83
CA ASN A 63 -7.93 -5.93 -12.60
C ASN A 63 -8.78 -5.50 -11.39
N GLY A 64 -9.97 -6.10 -11.22
CA GLY A 64 -10.81 -5.86 -10.05
C GLY A 64 -10.13 -6.24 -8.72
N GLN A 65 -9.48 -7.40 -8.68
CA GLN A 65 -8.75 -7.90 -7.51
C GLN A 65 -7.51 -7.03 -7.21
N VAL A 66 -6.74 -6.67 -8.24
CA VAL A 66 -5.56 -5.80 -8.11
C VAL A 66 -5.95 -4.44 -7.55
N LYS A 67 -7.02 -3.83 -8.07
CA LYS A 67 -7.55 -2.56 -7.54
C LYS A 67 -8.00 -2.68 -6.08
N HIS A 68 -8.58 -3.82 -5.68
CA HIS A 68 -8.96 -4.06 -4.29
C HIS A 68 -7.73 -4.12 -3.37
N LEU A 69 -6.72 -4.92 -3.76
CA LEU A 69 -5.47 -5.06 -3.01
C LEU A 69 -4.75 -3.71 -2.87
N HIS A 70 -4.69 -2.93 -3.96
CA HIS A 70 -4.09 -1.59 -3.95
C HIS A 70 -4.78 -0.65 -2.95
N ARG A 71 -6.12 -0.68 -2.85
CA ARG A 71 -6.86 0.11 -1.85
C ARG A 71 -6.57 -0.36 -0.43
N GLN A 72 -6.46 -1.66 -0.20
CA GLN A 72 -6.14 -2.20 1.12
C GLN A 72 -4.72 -1.80 1.56
N MET A 73 -3.72 -1.96 0.68
CA MET A 73 -2.34 -1.55 0.95
C MET A 73 -2.24 -0.05 1.25
N GLN A 74 -2.91 0.78 0.45
CA GLN A 74 -2.95 2.22 0.69
C GLN A 74 -3.60 2.55 2.05
N SER A 75 -4.72 1.91 2.38
CA SER A 75 -5.39 2.13 3.68
C SER A 75 -4.50 1.73 4.86
N VAL A 76 -3.75 0.63 4.75
CA VAL A 76 -2.79 0.22 5.78
C VAL A 76 -1.65 1.22 5.90
N ALA A 77 -1.06 1.67 4.78
CA ALA A 77 0.00 2.66 4.77
C ALA A 77 -0.44 4.00 5.41
N GLU A 78 -1.66 4.46 5.10
CA GLU A 78 -2.25 5.66 5.72
C GLU A 78 -2.43 5.51 7.23
N LYS A 79 -2.89 4.35 7.71
CA LYS A 79 -3.03 4.06 9.14
C LYS A 79 -1.68 4.01 9.86
N LEU A 80 -0.67 3.42 9.24
CA LEU A 80 0.69 3.38 9.78
C LEU A 80 1.26 4.80 9.90
N LYS A 81 1.08 5.62 8.87
CA LYS A 81 1.50 7.03 8.88
C LYS A 81 0.80 7.84 9.96
N SER A 82 -0.53 7.72 10.06
CA SER A 82 -1.32 8.39 11.10
C SER A 82 -0.85 7.98 12.50
N SER A 83 -0.60 6.69 12.71
CA SER A 83 -0.12 6.18 14.00
C SER A 83 1.26 6.78 14.34
N ALA A 84 2.18 6.83 13.38
CA ALA A 84 3.50 7.43 13.56
C ALA A 84 3.44 8.92 13.91
N ASP A 85 2.53 9.66 13.29
CA ASP A 85 2.32 11.08 13.55
C ASP A 85 1.72 11.32 14.95
N ASP A 86 0.79 10.47 15.39
CA ASP A 86 0.21 10.53 16.74
C ASP A 86 1.24 10.22 17.82
N TYR A 87 2.12 9.24 17.59
CA TYR A 87 3.25 8.96 18.49
C TYR A 87 4.18 10.17 18.61
N THR A 88 4.50 10.80 17.49
CA THR A 88 5.39 11.98 17.46
C THR A 88 4.78 13.14 18.25
N LYS A 89 3.47 13.39 18.10
CA LYS A 89 2.76 14.44 18.85
C LYS A 89 2.78 14.18 20.36
N ARG A 90 2.47 12.95 20.78
CA ARG A 90 2.51 12.57 22.20
C ARG A 90 3.89 12.76 22.81
N GLU A 91 4.96 12.40 22.08
CA GLU A 91 6.33 12.59 22.54
C GLU A 91 6.68 14.08 22.73
N ILE A 92 6.23 14.94 21.82
CA ILE A 92 6.41 16.41 21.94
C ILE A 92 5.67 16.94 23.17
N GLU A 93 4.43 16.49 23.40
CA GLU A 93 3.62 16.90 24.55
C GLU A 93 4.21 16.43 25.89
N GLU A 94 4.65 15.18 25.98
CA GLU A 94 5.32 14.64 27.17
C GLU A 94 6.62 15.38 27.48
N ASN A 95 7.45 15.64 26.47
CA ASN A 95 8.68 16.41 26.65
C ASN A 95 8.42 17.86 27.07
N ALA A 96 7.38 18.50 26.52
CA ALA A 96 6.98 19.85 26.92
C ALA A 96 6.49 19.88 28.38
N ASN A 97 5.70 18.89 28.81
CA ASN A 97 5.25 18.77 30.20
C ASN A 97 6.42 18.50 31.16
N MET A 98 7.34 17.61 30.79
CA MET A 98 8.54 17.33 31.59
C MET A 98 9.42 18.56 31.77
N ARG A 99 9.60 19.36 30.70
CA ARG A 99 10.33 20.64 30.78
C ARG A 99 9.66 21.64 31.70
N LYS A 100 8.33 21.80 31.60
CA LYS A 100 7.58 22.68 32.52
C LYS A 100 7.74 22.25 33.98
N ILE A 101 7.63 20.95 34.26
CA ILE A 101 7.82 20.43 35.63
C ILE A 101 9.25 20.69 36.11
N GLN A 102 10.27 20.56 35.25
CA GLN A 102 11.64 20.92 35.60
C GLN A 102 11.83 22.42 35.85
N GLU A 103 11.13 23.29 35.11
CA GLU A 103 11.18 24.75 35.32
C GLU A 103 10.45 25.18 36.60
N ASP A 104 9.33 24.53 36.94
CA ASP A 104 8.49 24.89 38.09
C ASP A 104 9.04 24.35 39.43
N PHE A 105 9.81 23.26 39.41
CA PHE A 105 10.26 22.55 40.62
C PHE A 105 11.79 22.32 40.69
N GLY A 106 12.55 22.81 39.71
CA GLY A 106 14.01 22.70 39.63
C GLY A 106 14.78 23.91 40.12
#